data_AF-A0A1V5PE14-F1
#
_entry.id   AF-A0A1V5PE14-F1
#
_cell.length_a   1.000
_cell.length_b   1.000
_cell.length_c   1.000
_cell.angle_alpha   90.00
_cell.angle_beta   90.00
_cell.angle_gamma   90.00
#
_symmetry.space_group_name_H-M   'P 1'
#
loop_
_entity.id
_entity.type
_entity.pdbx_description
1 polymer ?
#
loop_
_entity_poly.entity_id
_entity_poly.type
_entity_poly.pdbx_seq_one_letter_code
_entity_poly.pdbx_strand_id
1 'polypeptide(L)'
;MGKKSFKDNLNPAMQFISTPVEEKPQIDTPPEGYKVNPLYIEKKSKRLQLLIQPSLYSKIKARADREGRSVNELIHSILEDGTGGE
;
A
#
# COMPACT_ATOMS: atom_id res chain seq x y z
N MET A 1 -37.53 -29.40 48.73
CA MET A 1 -36.52 -29.77 47.72
C MET A 1 -37.11 -29.45 46.35
N GLY A 2 -36.52 -28.51 45.63
CA GLY A 2 -37.04 -28.03 44.34
C GLY A 2 -36.11 -26.95 43.83
N LYS A 3 -34.89 -27.33 43.44
CA LYS A 3 -33.89 -26.38 42.94
C LYS A 3 -34.34 -25.94 41.54
N LYS A 4 -34.76 -24.68 41.44
CA LYS A 4 -35.15 -24.03 40.18
C LYS A 4 -34.00 -24.14 39.18
N SER A 5 -34.32 -24.65 37.99
CA SER A 5 -33.35 -24.92 36.92
C SER A 5 -32.95 -23.61 36.24
N PHE A 6 -31.66 -23.26 36.30
CA PHE A 6 -31.06 -22.10 35.63
C PHE A 6 -30.38 -22.49 34.30
N LYS A 7 -30.91 -23.51 33.60
CA LYS A 7 -30.22 -24.10 32.43
C LYS A 7 -30.91 -23.92 31.08
N ASP A 8 -31.96 -23.10 30.99
CA ASP A 8 -32.69 -22.89 29.74
C ASP A 8 -32.55 -21.47 29.16
N ASN A 9 -31.51 -20.73 29.56
CA ASN A 9 -31.16 -19.50 28.86
C ASN A 9 -29.69 -19.56 28.48
N LEU A 10 -29.47 -19.68 27.17
CA LEU A 10 -28.23 -19.35 26.47
C LEU A 10 -27.43 -18.31 27.27
N ASN A 11 -26.16 -18.60 27.56
CA ASN A 11 -25.27 -17.72 28.30
C ASN A 11 -25.42 -16.28 27.79
N PRO A 12 -25.76 -15.29 28.65
CA PRO A 12 -26.01 -13.91 28.23
C PRO A 12 -24.84 -13.29 27.46
N ALA A 13 -23.63 -13.84 27.61
CA ALA A 13 -22.46 -13.47 26.82
C ALA A 13 -22.65 -13.69 25.30
N MET A 14 -23.50 -14.62 24.86
CA MET A 14 -23.75 -14.88 23.44
C MET A 14 -24.60 -13.80 22.77
N GLN A 15 -25.29 -12.95 23.52
CA GLN A 15 -26.02 -11.80 22.98
C GLN A 15 -25.10 -10.61 22.65
N PHE A 16 -23.87 -10.61 23.19
CA PHE A 16 -22.86 -9.57 22.97
C PHE A 16 -21.81 -9.96 21.92
N ILE A 17 -21.76 -11.24 21.51
CA ILE A 17 -20.90 -11.66 20.40
C ILE A 17 -21.63 -11.28 19.12
N SER A 18 -21.32 -10.11 18.58
CA SER A 18 -21.67 -9.76 17.20
C SER A 18 -21.25 -10.91 16.30
N THR A 19 -22.20 -11.51 15.58
CA THR A 19 -21.86 -12.40 14.47
C THR A 19 -20.94 -11.61 13.55
N PRO A 20 -19.73 -12.09 13.23
CA PRO A 20 -18.94 -11.46 12.20
C PRO A 20 -19.79 -11.51 10.93
N VAL A 21 -20.25 -10.35 10.48
CA VAL A 21 -20.70 -10.23 9.11
C VAL A 21 -19.46 -10.60 8.32
N GLU A 22 -19.49 -11.75 7.66
CA GLU A 22 -18.54 -12.05 6.60
C GLU A 22 -18.73 -10.94 5.56
N GLU A 23 -17.95 -9.87 5.70
CA GLU A 23 -17.66 -8.95 4.61
C GLU A 23 -16.96 -9.81 3.56
N LYS A 24 -17.76 -10.43 2.70
CA LYS A 24 -17.29 -10.90 1.41
C LYS A 24 -16.64 -9.68 0.77
N PRO A 25 -15.34 -9.73 0.43
CA PRO A 25 -14.68 -8.60 -0.20
C PRO A 25 -15.52 -8.23 -1.41
N GLN A 26 -16.08 -7.03 -1.41
CA GLN A 26 -16.72 -6.46 -2.60
C GLN A 26 -15.61 -6.37 -3.64
N ILE A 27 -15.61 -7.28 -4.58
CA ILE A 27 -14.70 -7.27 -5.71
C ILE A 27 -15.26 -6.19 -6.63
N ASP A 28 -14.91 -4.93 -6.36
CA ASP A 28 -15.19 -3.82 -7.25
C ASP A 28 -14.62 -4.19 -8.61
N THR A 29 -15.52 -4.52 -9.54
CA THR A 29 -15.13 -4.86 -10.90
C THR A 29 -14.60 -3.56 -11.52
N PRO A 30 -13.34 -3.50 -11.98
CA PRO A 30 -12.77 -2.24 -12.46
C PRO A 30 -13.58 -1.69 -13.64
N PRO A 31 -13.73 -0.35 -13.76
CA PRO A 31 -14.40 0.27 -14.89
C PRO A 31 -13.78 -0.15 -16.24
N GLU A 32 -14.55 -0.09 -17.33
CA GLU A 32 -14.06 -0.44 -18.66
C GLU A 32 -12.77 0.34 -19.00
N GLY A 33 -11.68 -0.40 -19.26
CA GLY A 33 -10.34 0.13 -19.54
C GLY A 33 -9.31 -0.02 -18.41
N TYR A 34 -9.70 -0.45 -17.21
CA TYR A 34 -8.77 -0.70 -16.10
C TYR A 34 -8.18 -2.12 -16.15
N LYS A 35 -6.85 -2.24 -16.17
CA LYS A 35 -6.16 -3.54 -16.10
C LYS A 35 -6.31 -4.13 -14.69
N VAL A 36 -7.09 -5.21 -14.58
CA VAL A 36 -7.45 -5.87 -13.31
C VAL A 36 -6.25 -6.53 -12.60
N ASN A 37 -5.11 -6.69 -13.28
CA ASN A 37 -3.99 -7.44 -12.74
C ASN A 37 -3.04 -6.52 -11.93
N PRO A 38 -2.95 -6.66 -10.58
CA PRO A 38 -2.07 -5.83 -9.74
C PRO A 38 -0.58 -6.02 -10.06
N LEU A 39 -0.23 -7.10 -10.77
CA LEU A 39 1.11 -7.34 -11.31
C LEU A 39 1.56 -6.28 -12.34
N TYR A 40 0.63 -5.57 -12.97
CA TYR A 40 0.92 -4.59 -14.02
C TYR A 40 0.99 -3.13 -13.53
N ILE A 41 0.69 -2.88 -12.25
CA ILE A 41 0.80 -1.54 -11.66
C ILE A 41 2.10 -1.49 -10.87
N GLU A 42 3.20 -1.21 -11.57
CA GLU A 42 4.51 -1.08 -10.92
C GLU A 42 4.52 0.16 -10.02
N LYS A 43 4.62 -0.08 -8.71
CA LYS A 43 4.78 0.98 -7.71
C LYS A 43 6.24 1.07 -7.32
N LYS A 44 6.75 2.29 -7.13
CA LYS A 44 8.10 2.59 -6.61
C LYS A 44 8.26 2.03 -5.19
N SER A 45 8.60 0.74 -5.08
CA SER A 45 8.57 -0.04 -3.83
C SER A 45 9.96 -0.49 -3.36
N LYS A 46 10.94 -0.50 -4.26
CA LYS A 46 12.34 -0.87 -3.96
C LYS A 46 13.16 0.38 -3.63
N ARG A 47 14.04 0.28 -2.62
CA ARG A 47 14.94 1.36 -2.19
C ARG A 47 16.38 0.95 -2.48
N LEU A 48 17.13 1.89 -3.06
CA LEU A 48 18.55 1.74 -3.31
C LEU A 48 19.32 2.71 -2.42
N GLN A 49 20.35 2.22 -1.72
CA GLN A 49 21.30 3.08 -1.01
C GLN A 49 22.49 3.34 -1.92
N LEU A 50 22.68 4.60 -2.32
CA LEU A 50 23.76 5.02 -3.21
C LEU A 50 24.89 5.67 -2.40
N LEU A 51 26.12 5.23 -2.65
CA LEU A 51 27.31 5.93 -2.18
C LEU A 51 27.81 6.88 -3.28
N ILE A 52 27.73 8.18 -3.03
CA ILE A 52 28.13 9.21 -4.00
C ILE A 52 28.95 10.30 -3.32
N GLN A 53 29.70 11.06 -4.13
CA GLN A 53 30.48 12.19 -3.64
C GLN A 53 29.56 13.33 -3.18
N PRO A 54 29.91 14.07 -2.09
CA PRO A 54 29.09 15.18 -1.60
C PRO A 54 28.89 16.29 -2.65
N SER A 55 29.93 16.58 -3.44
CA SER A 55 29.87 17.57 -4.51
C SER A 55 28.88 17.18 -5.62
N LEU A 56 28.79 15.89 -5.94
CA LEU A 56 27.81 15.36 -6.89
C LEU A 56 26.39 15.45 -6.32
N TYR A 57 26.20 15.08 -5.05
CA TYR A 57 24.90 15.21 -4.38
C TYR A 57 24.39 16.65 -4.43
N SER A 58 25.24 17.65 -4.14
CA SER A 58 24.87 19.06 -4.21
C SER A 58 24.41 19.49 -5.62
N LYS A 59 25.07 18.99 -6.67
CA LYS A 59 24.66 19.27 -8.07
C LYS A 59 23.31 18.63 -8.40
N ILE A 60 23.07 17.39 -7.97
CA ILE A 60 21.80 16.69 -8.16
C ILE A 60 20.68 17.44 -7.44
N LYS A 61 20.91 17.85 -6.19
CA LYS A 61 19.93 18.61 -5.40
C LYS A 61 19.57 19.94 -6.07
N ALA A 62 20.57 20.71 -6.49
CA ALA A 62 20.34 21.98 -7.20
C ALA A 62 19.58 21.80 -8.53
N ARG A 63 19.80 20.68 -9.23
CA ARG A 63 19.02 20.33 -10.43
C ARG A 63 17.58 19.98 -10.09
N ALA A 64 17.37 19.16 -9.06
CA ALA A 64 16.04 18.77 -8.59
C ALA A 64 15.21 20.00 -8.16
N ASP A 65 15.81 20.92 -7.40
CA ASP A 65 15.19 22.17 -6.96
C ASP A 65 14.77 23.05 -8.15
N ARG A 66 15.63 23.15 -9.18
CA ARG A 66 15.34 23.92 -10.41
C ARG A 66 14.17 23.33 -11.21
N GLU A 67 14.07 22.00 -11.23
CA GLU A 67 13.02 21.26 -11.93
C GLU A 67 11.74 21.10 -11.08
N GLY A 68 11.74 21.57 -9.82
CA GLY A 68 10.62 21.42 -8.90
C GLY A 68 10.32 19.96 -8.52
N ARG A 69 11.32 19.07 -8.65
CA ARG A 69 11.19 17.63 -8.39
C ARG A 69 11.94 17.25 -7.12
N SER A 70 11.54 16.15 -6.50
CA SER A 70 12.35 15.58 -5.42
C SER A 70 13.64 14.97 -5.98
N VAL A 71 14.69 14.93 -5.16
CA VAL A 71 15.96 14.26 -5.51
C VAL A 71 15.71 12.80 -5.92
N ASN A 72 14.77 12.12 -5.25
CA ASN A 72 14.43 10.73 -5.55
C ASN A 72 13.76 10.59 -6.93
N GLU A 73 12.84 11.50 -7.27
CA GLU A 73 12.17 11.50 -8.57
C GLU A 73 13.16 11.77 -9.71
N LEU A 74 14.08 12.72 -9.52
CA LEU A 74 15.12 13.02 -10.50
C LEU A 74 16.08 11.83 -10.70
N ILE A 75 16.50 11.18 -9.62
CA ILE A 75 17.37 9.99 -9.73
C ILE A 75 16.63 8.87 -10.46
N HIS A 76 15.35 8.66 -10.15
CA HIS A 76 14.54 7.65 -10.81
C HIS A 76 14.44 7.90 -12.32
N SER A 77 14.14 9.14 -12.76
CA SER A 77 14.06 9.45 -14.19
C SER A 77 15.40 9.27 -14.91
N ILE A 78 16.51 9.69 -14.28
CA ILE A 78 17.85 9.48 -14.87
C ILE A 78 18.17 7.99 -15.04
N LEU A 79 17.77 7.16 -14.08
CA LEU A 79 17.98 5.72 -14.16
C LEU A 79 17.11 5.09 -15.24
N GLU A 80 15.83 5.50 -15.34
CA GLU A 80 14.90 5.06 -16.38
C GLU A 80 15.43 5.41 -17.78
N ASP A 81 15.81 6.68 -18.00
CA ASP A 81 16.43 7.16 -19.24
C ASP A 81 17.70 6.36 -19.59
N GLY A 82 18.54 6.08 -18.59
CA GLY A 82 19.81 5.37 -18.77
C GLY A 82 19.66 3.88 -19.05
N THR A 83 18.56 3.25 -18.63
CA THR A 83 18.27 1.83 -18.90
C THR A 83 17.48 1.60 -20.18
N GLY A 84 17.13 2.67 -20.91
CA GLY A 84 16.30 2.59 -22.10
C GLY A 84 14.83 2.35 -21.78
N GLY A 85 14.31 3.01 -20.73
CA GLY A 85 12.87 3.03 -20.44
C GLY A 85 12.06 3.44 -21.68
N GLU A 86 10.93 2.78 -21.89
CA GLU A 86 10.01 3.01 -23.03
C GLU A 86 9.50 4.45 -23.13
#